data_AF-A0A810NFS7-F1
#
_entry.id   AF-A0A810NFS7-F1
#
_cell.length_a   1.000
_cell.length_b   1.000
_cell.length_c   1.000
_cell.angle_alpha   90.00
_cell.angle_beta   90.00
_cell.angle_gamma   90.00
#
_symmetry.space_group_name_H-M   'P 1'
#
loop_
_entity.id
_entity.type
_entity.pdbx_description
1 polymer ?
#
loop_
_entity_poly.entity_id
_entity_poly.type
_entity_poly.pdbx_seq_one_letter_code
_entity_poly.pdbx_strand_id
1 'polypeptide(L)' 'MNAHDIVDIFRRILETNDIDVDSDFFQLGGDSLTATRILSAVARRTGTELTFDDFMAAPTPGSLSEKLAVVAV' A
#
# COMPACT_ATOMS: atom_id res chain seq x y z
N MET A 1 0.01 -10.99 -3.49
CA MET A 1 0.31 -9.75 -4.22
C MET A 1 1.70 -9.32 -3.83
N ASN A 2 2.57 -8.98 -4.79
CA ASN A 2 3.97 -8.62 -4.50
C ASN A 2 4.12 -7.09 -4.33
N ALA A 3 5.32 -6.64 -3.93
CA ALA A 3 5.59 -5.22 -3.72
C ALA A 3 5.44 -4.37 -4.99
N HIS A 4 5.81 -4.89 -6.17
CA HIS A 4 5.71 -4.16 -7.44
C HIS A 4 4.25 -3.92 -7.83
N ASP A 5 3.36 -4.89 -7.59
CA ASP A 5 1.92 -4.70 -7.79
C ASP A 5 1.38 -3.55 -6.91
N ILE A 6 1.91 -3.40 -5.70
CA ILE A 6 1.50 -2.36 -4.74
C ILE A 6 2.09 -1.00 -5.17
N VAL A 7 3.33 -0.98 -5.68
CA VAL A 7 3.92 0.22 -6.29
C VAL A 7 3.00 0.75 -7.40
N ASP A 8 2.48 -0.11 -8.28
CA ASP A 8 1.58 0.33 -9.35
C ASP A 8 0.25 0.90 -8.81
N ILE A 9 -0.25 0.38 -7.68
CA ILE A 9 -1.42 0.96 -6.99
C ILE A 9 -1.08 2.35 -6.45
N PHE A 10 0.07 2.50 -5.80
CA PHE A 10 0.53 3.78 -5.28
C PHE A 10 0.68 4.80 -6.41
N ARG A 11 1.37 4.44 -7.50
CA ARG A 11 1.58 5.33 -8.65
C ARG A 11 0.28 5.83 -9.25
N ARG A 12 -0.71 4.94 -9.36
CA ARG A 12 -2.04 5.27 -9.88
C ARG A 12 -2.84 6.19 -8.94
N ILE A 13 -2.69 6.03 -7.63
CA ILE A 13 -3.51 6.77 -6.65
C ILE A 13 -2.88 8.12 -6.28
N LEU A 14 -1.55 8.16 -6.18
CA LEU A 14 -0.76 9.36 -5.90
C LEU A 14 -0.40 10.14 -7.18
N GLU A 15 -0.78 9.63 -8.35
CA GLU A 15 -0.60 10.28 -9.66
C GLU A 15 0.87 10.65 -9.95
N THR A 16 1.80 9.81 -9.52
CA THR A 16 3.25 9.97 -9.73
C THR A 16 3.88 8.65 -10.11
N ASN A 17 4.93 8.68 -10.93
CA ASN A 17 5.69 7.48 -11.31
C ASN A 17 6.92 7.25 -10.42
N ASP A 18 7.31 8.25 -9.64
CA ASP A 18 8.53 8.26 -8.80
C ASP A 18 8.27 7.56 -7.46
N ILE A 19 8.01 6.26 -7.54
CA ILE A 19 7.70 5.39 -6.41
C ILE A 19 8.45 4.07 -6.59
N ASP A 20 9.19 3.70 -5.56
CA ASP A 20 9.87 2.42 -5.39
C ASP A 20 9.23 1.62 -4.25
N VAL A 21 9.70 0.39 -4.04
CA VAL A 21 9.16 -0.52 -3.02
C VAL A 21 9.32 0.02 -1.60
N ASP A 22 10.31 0.87 -1.35
CA ASP A 22 10.61 1.44 -0.04
C ASP A 22 10.16 2.91 0.09
N SER A 23 9.45 3.44 -0.91
CA SER A 23 8.98 4.83 -0.85
C SER A 23 7.93 5.01 0.25
N ASP A 24 8.24 5.90 1.19
CA ASP A 24 7.34 6.25 2.29
C ASP A 24 6.14 7.06 1.77
N PHE A 25 4.94 6.53 2.03
CA PHE A 25 3.69 7.12 1.59
C PHE A 25 3.50 8.58 2.03
N PHE A 26 3.90 8.92 3.26
CA PHE A 26 3.70 10.27 3.81
C PHE A 26 4.73 11.26 3.27
N GLN A 27 5.97 10.80 3.01
CA GLN A 27 6.97 11.62 2.31
C GLN A 27 6.56 11.94 0.87
N LEU A 28 5.79 11.06 0.23
CA LEU A 28 5.20 11.28 -1.09
C LEU A 28 3.96 12.20 -1.07
N GLY A 29 3.57 12.72 0.09
CA GLY A 29 2.40 13.59 0.24
C GLY A 29 1.07 12.85 0.34
N GLY A 30 1.10 11.56 0.65
CA GLY A 30 -0.09 10.76 0.90
C GLY A 30 -0.90 11.25 2.11
N ASP A 31 -2.21 11.03 2.05
CA ASP A 31 -3.18 11.43 3.06
C ASP A 31 -4.15 10.28 3.41
N SER A 32 -5.09 10.53 4.33
CA SER A 32 -6.05 9.51 4.77
C SER A 32 -6.97 9.02 3.64
N LEU A 33 -7.32 9.87 2.68
CA LEU A 33 -8.18 9.52 1.56
C LEU A 33 -7.43 8.58 0.59
N THR A 34 -6.22 8.93 0.22
CA THR A 34 -5.36 8.14 -0.66
C THR A 34 -4.94 6.82 0.00
N ALA A 35 -4.67 6.80 1.31
CA ALA A 35 -4.43 5.58 2.07
C ALA A 35 -5.64 4.65 2.04
N THR A 36 -6.85 5.18 2.27
CA THR A 36 -8.10 4.40 2.20
C THR A 36 -8.32 3.81 0.80
N ARG A 37 -8.00 4.57 -0.26
CA ARG A 37 -8.09 4.10 -1.65
C ARG A 37 -7.08 2.97 -1.92
N ILE A 38 -5.85 3.08 -1.41
CA ILE A 38 -4.82 2.03 -1.53
C ILE A 38 -5.28 0.75 -0.83
N LEU A 39 -5.69 0.85 0.44
CA LEU A 39 -6.18 -0.29 1.23
C LEU A 39 -7.36 -0.98 0.54
N SER A 40 -8.32 -0.20 0.03
CA SER A 40 -9.45 -0.73 -0.74
C SER A 40 -9.02 -1.45 -2.03
N ALA A 41 -8.02 -0.93 -2.74
CA ALA A 41 -7.52 -1.53 -3.97
C ALA A 41 -6.77 -2.85 -3.70
N VAL A 42 -5.97 -2.88 -2.63
CA VAL A 42 -5.28 -4.08 -2.16
C VAL A 42 -6.30 -5.16 -1.74
N ALA A 43 -7.29 -4.80 -0.93
CA ALA A 43 -8.33 -5.73 -0.48
C ALA A 43 -9.12 -6.33 -1.66
N ARG A 44 -9.48 -5.52 -2.66
CA ARG A 44 -10.16 -6.02 -3.88
C ARG A 44 -9.35 -7.03 -4.67
N ARG A 45 -8.02 -6.94 -4.66
CA ARG A 45 -7.13 -7.86 -5.41
C ARG A 45 -6.74 -9.11 -4.62
N THR A 46 -6.73 -9.03 -3.29
CA THR A 46 -6.21 -10.08 -2.42
C THR A 46 -7.27 -10.79 -1.60
N GLY A 47 -8.43 -10.15 -1.38
CA GLY A 47 -9.44 -10.59 -0.42
C GLY A 47 -9.07 -10.29 1.04
N THR A 48 -7.92 -9.68 1.30
CA THR A 48 -7.41 -9.37 2.65
C THR A 48 -7.58 -7.89 2.97
N GLU A 49 -8.29 -7.59 4.05
CA GLU A 49 -8.44 -6.24 4.56
C GLU A 49 -7.31 -5.93 5.54
N LEU A 50 -6.40 -5.04 5.14
CA LEU A 50 -5.44 -4.43 6.06
C LEU A 50 -6.08 -3.23 6.76
N THR A 51 -5.77 -3.06 8.04
CA THR A 51 -6.26 -1.91 8.81
C THR A 51 -5.45 -0.65 8.50
N PHE A 52 -5.99 0.52 8.88
CA PHE A 52 -5.21 1.75 8.81
C PHE A 52 -4.01 1.73 9.79
N ASP A 53 -4.15 1.07 10.94
CA ASP A 53 -3.03 0.87 11.87
C ASP A 53 -1.93 0.00 11.26
N ASP A 54 -2.30 -1.04 10.49
CA ASP A 54 -1.34 -1.83 9.72
C ASP A 54 -0.58 -0.97 8.70
N PHE A 55 -1.29 -0.08 8.03
CA PHE A 55 -0.70 0.85 7.07
C PHE A 55 0.27 1.82 7.76
N MET A 56 -0.14 2.43 8.87
CA MET A 56 0.66 3.38 9.64
C MET A 56 1.94 2.76 10.21
N ALA A 57 1.88 1.48 10.60
CA ALA A 57 3.04 0.78 11.17
C ALA A 57 4.19 0.63 10.16
N ALA A 58 3.88 0.55 8.85
CA ALA A 58 4.88 0.39 7.82
C ALA A 58 4.35 0.89 6.45
N PRO A 59 4.40 2.20 6.18
CA PRO A 59 3.67 2.84 5.09
C PRO A 59 4.44 2.83 3.76
N THR A 60 5.00 1.67 3.38
CA THR A 60 5.69 1.46 2.10
C THR A 60 5.06 0.31 1.30
N PRO A 61 5.18 0.29 -0.04
CA PRO A 61 4.71 -0.84 -0.84
C PRO A 61 5.31 -2.19 -0.43
N GLY A 62 6.60 -2.22 -0.10
CA GLY A 62 7.32 -3.41 0.36
C GLY A 62 6.73 -3.95 1.66
N SER A 63 6.58 -3.10 2.66
CA SER A 63 6.07 -3.53 3.96
C SER A 63 4.59 -3.93 3.92
N LEU A 64 3.77 -3.30 3.07
CA LEU A 64 2.41 -3.76 2.83
C LEU A 64 2.39 -5.16 2.19
N SER A 65 3.29 -5.44 1.26
CA SER A 65 3.43 -6.78 0.66
C SER A 65 3.80 -7.83 1.71
N GLU A 66 4.71 -7.50 2.62
CA GLU A 66 5.11 -8.39 3.72
C GLU A 66 3.93 -8.65 4.67
N LYS A 67 3.19 -7.59 5.06
CA LYS A 67 2.00 -7.73 5.90
C LYS A 67 0.94 -8.63 5.27
N LEU A 68 0.69 -8.50 3.97
CA LEU A 68 -0.24 -9.38 3.27
C LEU A 68 0.21 -10.86 3.31
N ALA A 69 1.52 -11.12 3.25
CA ALA A 69 2.04 -12.48 3.35
C ALA A 69 1.86 -13.09 4.74
N VAL A 70 1.88 -12.28 5.79
CA VAL A 70 1.71 -12.73 7.19
C VAL A 70 0.24 -12.96 7.55
N VAL A 71 -0.68 -12.16 7.01
CA VAL A 71 -2.12 -12.22 7.35
C VAL A 71 -2.85 -13.35 6.60
N ALA A 72 -2.29 -13.89 5.52
CA ALA A 72 -2.94 -14.90 4.67
C ALA A 72 -2.91 -16.36 5.22
N VAL A 73 -2.97 -16.54 6.55
CA VAL A 73 -2.96 -17.87 7.21
C VAL A 73 -4.36 -18.32 7.59
#